data_AF-A0A4U5W490-F1
#
_entry.id   AF-A0A4U5W490-F1
#
_cell.length_a   1.000
_cell.length_b   1.000
_cell.length_c   1.000
_cell.angle_alpha   90.00
_cell.angle_beta   90.00
_cell.angle_gamma   90.00
#
_symmetry.space_group_name_H-M   'P 1'
#
loop_
_entity.id
_entity.type
_entity.pdbx_description
1 polymer ?
#
loop_
_entity_poly.entity_id
_entity_poly.type
_entity_poly.pdbx_seq_one_letter_code
_entity_poly.pdbx_strand_id
1 'polypeptide(L)'
;MSRAAAGRQGPAHAFPVWPEHEDDSCVIRDFPPLALPQYAVVRIDCSPGVPAEIAANLREVGVPAGLIGYEHQPLTEATLLDGIGESGVVVFGSSGLFSRLGVASRRVVQIPKIGSATAWHVNRDLKAFHRCAAGTIARFPFHEEDEKDRFQEVADELRRLLAALDATALADNGLWETLCDDVAMGDYANWEEK
;
A
#
# COMPACT_ATOMS: atom_id res chain seq x y z
N MET A 1 67.73 10.95 -57.40
CA MET A 1 67.63 9.62 -58.03
C MET A 1 67.02 8.64 -57.03
N SER A 2 65.99 7.92 -57.49
CA SER A 2 65.48 6.60 -57.08
C SER A 2 65.38 6.16 -55.60
N ARG A 3 64.11 5.91 -55.22
CA ARG A 3 63.52 4.64 -54.72
C ARG A 3 64.40 3.71 -53.85
N ALA A 4 63.87 3.27 -52.71
CA ALA A 4 63.08 2.02 -52.61
C ALA A 4 62.46 1.84 -51.21
N ALA A 5 61.43 1.00 -51.19
CA ALA A 5 60.47 0.70 -50.12
C ALA A 5 61.04 -0.14 -48.96
N ALA A 6 60.41 -0.04 -47.79
CA ALA A 6 60.04 -1.21 -47.00
C ALA A 6 58.90 -0.83 -46.04
N GLY A 7 57.77 -1.53 -46.16
CA GLY A 7 56.62 -1.33 -45.30
C GLY A 7 56.76 -2.01 -43.94
N ARG A 8 55.88 -1.61 -43.03
CA ARG A 8 55.27 -2.47 -42.01
C ARG A 8 54.00 -1.78 -41.51
N GLN A 9 52.87 -2.42 -41.78
CA GLN A 9 51.57 -2.13 -41.19
C GLN A 9 51.69 -2.24 -39.67
N GLY A 10 51.43 -1.13 -38.98
CA GLY A 10 51.11 -1.12 -37.55
C GLY A 10 49.66 -1.56 -37.34
N PRO A 11 49.33 -2.17 -36.19
CA PRO A 11 48.05 -2.81 -35.98
C PRO A 11 46.91 -1.77 -35.94
N ALA A 12 45.79 -2.14 -36.55
CA ALA A 12 44.52 -1.44 -36.39
C ALA A 12 44.22 -1.34 -34.89
N HIS A 13 44.17 -0.11 -34.37
CA HIS A 13 43.58 0.16 -33.07
C HIS A 13 42.11 -0.22 -33.17
N ALA A 14 41.76 -1.37 -32.62
CA ALA A 14 40.38 -1.74 -32.34
C ALA A 14 39.81 -0.68 -31.38
N PHE A 15 38.83 0.07 -31.85
CA PHE A 15 38.00 0.90 -30.99
C PHE A 15 37.31 -0.03 -29.98
N PRO A 16 37.24 0.34 -28.69
CA PRO A 16 36.39 -0.38 -27.77
C PRO A 16 34.95 -0.21 -28.25
N VAL A 17 34.32 -1.34 -28.61
CA VAL A 17 32.88 -1.44 -28.77
C VAL A 17 32.31 -1.20 -27.39
N TRP A 18 31.63 -0.06 -27.21
CA TRP A 18 30.81 0.19 -26.04
C TRP A 18 29.71 -0.87 -26.03
N PRO A 19 29.49 -1.61 -24.92
CA PRO A 19 28.35 -2.49 -24.85
C PRO A 19 27.10 -1.62 -25.02
N GLU A 20 26.29 -1.96 -26.01
CA GLU A 20 24.99 -1.37 -26.26
C GLU A 20 24.19 -1.46 -24.95
N HIS A 21 23.75 -0.29 -24.50
CA HIS A 21 22.92 -0.12 -23.33
C HIS A 21 21.51 -0.61 -23.68
N GLU A 22 21.32 -1.93 -23.67
CA GLU A 22 20.01 -2.58 -23.79
C GLU A 22 19.80 -3.47 -22.57
N ASP A 23 19.50 -2.83 -21.45
CA ASP A 23 18.61 -3.42 -20.45
C ASP A 23 18.03 -2.30 -19.60
N ASP A 24 17.11 -1.55 -20.20
CA ASP A 24 16.17 -0.67 -19.48
C ASP A 24 14.80 -1.37 -19.43
N SER A 25 14.82 -2.70 -19.26
CA SER A 25 13.69 -3.39 -18.65
C SER A 25 13.66 -2.91 -17.20
N CYS A 26 12.82 -1.90 -16.96
CA CYS A 26 12.30 -1.64 -15.63
C CYS A 26 11.91 -3.02 -15.07
N VAL A 27 12.71 -3.55 -14.15
CA VAL A 27 12.36 -4.74 -13.40
C VAL A 27 11.18 -4.29 -12.56
N ILE A 28 9.98 -4.34 -13.17
CA ILE A 28 8.74 -4.46 -12.44
C ILE A 28 9.03 -5.66 -11.57
N ARG A 29 9.25 -5.43 -10.28
CA ARG A 29 9.28 -6.51 -9.32
C ARG A 29 7.98 -7.24 -9.57
N ASP A 30 8.07 -8.45 -10.12
CA ASP A 30 6.93 -9.35 -10.16
C ASP A 30 6.43 -9.42 -8.73
N PHE A 31 5.31 -8.75 -8.47
CA PHE A 31 4.66 -8.90 -7.19
C PHE A 31 4.23 -10.37 -7.14
N PRO A 32 4.51 -11.08 -6.05
CA PRO A 32 4.10 -12.47 -5.96
C PRO A 32 2.59 -12.55 -6.22
N PRO A 33 2.09 -13.59 -6.93
CA PRO A 33 0.67 -13.78 -7.17
C PRO A 33 -0.10 -13.58 -5.87
N LEU A 34 -1.12 -12.72 -5.90
CA LEU A 34 -1.84 -12.35 -4.69
C LEU A 34 -2.61 -13.59 -4.20
N ALA A 35 -2.13 -14.20 -3.12
CA ALA A 35 -2.89 -15.21 -2.41
C ALA A 35 -4.25 -14.63 -2.02
N LEU A 36 -5.29 -15.48 -2.01
CA LEU A 36 -6.62 -15.09 -1.53
C LEU A 36 -6.48 -14.30 -0.23
N PRO A 37 -7.02 -13.07 -0.16
CA PRO A 37 -6.88 -12.24 1.01
C PRO A 37 -7.53 -12.97 2.18
N GLN A 38 -6.75 -13.18 3.24
CA GLN A 38 -7.22 -13.80 4.48
C GLN A 38 -7.07 -12.81 5.61
N TYR A 39 -8.14 -12.63 6.38
CA TYR A 39 -8.07 -11.80 7.55
C TYR A 39 -7.24 -12.51 8.63
N ALA A 40 -6.08 -11.95 8.92
CA ALA A 40 -5.20 -12.36 10.00
C ALA A 40 -4.76 -11.12 10.78
N VAL A 41 -4.28 -11.34 12.01
CA VAL A 41 -3.80 -10.27 12.88
C VAL A 41 -2.35 -10.55 13.24
N VAL A 42 -1.51 -9.53 13.13
CA VAL A 42 -0.12 -9.57 13.57
C VAL A 42 0.08 -8.63 14.76
N ARG A 43 1.05 -8.98 15.59
CA ARG A 43 1.55 -8.08 16.63
C ARG A 43 2.82 -7.43 16.11
N ILE A 44 2.92 -6.13 16.32
CA ILE A 44 4.07 -5.33 15.92
C ILE A 44 4.72 -4.76 17.18
N ASP A 45 6.03 -4.55 17.12
CA ASP A 45 6.74 -3.91 18.22
C ASP A 45 6.40 -2.43 18.28
N CYS A 46 6.79 -1.75 19.37
CA CYS A 46 6.60 -0.31 19.52
C CYS A 46 7.93 0.34 19.90
N SER A 47 8.34 1.32 19.11
CA SER A 47 9.54 2.11 19.41
C SER A 47 9.40 2.86 20.76
N PRO A 48 10.51 3.19 21.44
CA PRO A 48 10.48 3.81 22.78
C PRO A 48 9.73 5.15 22.89
N GLY A 49 9.48 5.83 21.76
CA GLY A 49 8.74 7.10 21.71
C GLY A 49 7.22 6.95 21.62
N VAL A 50 6.71 5.72 21.46
CA VAL A 50 5.25 5.50 21.33
C VAL A 50 4.57 5.69 22.69
N PRO A 51 3.49 6.50 22.78
CA PRO A 51 2.72 6.66 24.00
C PRO A 51 2.24 5.32 24.58
N ALA A 52 2.44 5.12 25.88
CA ALA A 52 2.22 3.84 26.55
C ALA A 52 0.80 3.27 26.35
N GLU A 53 -0.22 4.14 26.33
CA GLU A 53 -1.60 3.74 26.10
C GLU A 53 -1.81 3.17 24.68
N ILE A 54 -1.23 3.82 23.66
CA ILE A 54 -1.32 3.37 22.27
C ILE A 54 -0.52 2.08 22.11
N ALA A 55 0.68 2.00 22.68
CA ALA A 55 1.50 0.79 22.66
C ALA A 55 0.81 -0.40 23.35
N ALA A 56 0.09 -0.17 24.45
CA ALA A 56 -0.69 -1.21 25.14
C ALA A 56 -1.86 -1.69 24.25
N ASN A 57 -2.58 -0.76 23.63
CA ASN A 57 -3.68 -1.08 22.72
C ASN A 57 -3.21 -1.89 21.50
N LEU A 58 -2.12 -1.48 20.85
CA LEU A 58 -1.52 -2.21 19.73
C LEU A 58 -1.03 -3.61 20.14
N ARG A 59 -0.50 -3.78 21.36
CA ARG A 59 -0.10 -5.11 21.87
C ARG A 59 -1.28 -6.03 22.18
N GLU A 60 -2.37 -5.46 22.71
CA GLU A 60 -3.59 -6.18 23.04
C GLU A 60 -4.36 -6.60 21.78
N VAL A 61 -4.60 -5.65 20.89
CA VAL A 61 -5.49 -5.80 19.72
C VAL A 61 -4.74 -6.32 18.49
N GLY A 62 -3.47 -5.95 18.33
CA GLY A 62 -2.70 -6.18 17.11
C GLY A 62 -3.11 -5.22 15.98
N VAL A 63 -2.68 -5.56 14.76
CA VAL A 63 -3.09 -4.90 13.50
C VAL A 63 -3.41 -5.96 12.45
N PRO A 64 -4.29 -5.69 11.47
CA PRO A 64 -4.51 -6.60 10.36
C PRO A 64 -3.20 -6.91 9.61
N ALA A 65 -2.99 -8.16 9.23
CA ALA A 65 -1.77 -8.62 8.57
C ALA A 65 -1.62 -8.06 7.14
N GLY A 66 -2.72 -7.58 6.56
CA GLY A 66 -2.78 -6.93 5.27
C GLY A 66 -4.22 -6.61 4.87
N LEU A 67 -4.37 -5.88 3.77
CA LEU A 67 -5.64 -5.69 3.06
C LEU A 67 -5.43 -6.02 1.57
N ILE A 68 -6.53 -6.17 0.84
CA ILE A 68 -6.56 -6.44 -0.61
C ILE A 68 -5.74 -5.37 -1.34
N GLY A 69 -5.00 -5.75 -2.38
CA GLY A 69 -4.28 -4.78 -3.23
C GLY A 69 -3.16 -3.98 -2.55
N TYR A 70 -2.65 -4.43 -1.38
CA TYR A 70 -1.70 -3.67 -0.56
C TYR A 70 -2.26 -2.35 0.02
N GLU A 71 -3.58 -2.25 0.09
CA GLU A 71 -4.26 -1.11 0.71
C GLU A 71 -3.93 -0.96 2.21
N HIS A 72 -3.45 -2.04 2.83
CA HIS A 72 -2.76 -1.99 4.11
C HIS A 72 -1.64 -3.03 4.15
N GLN A 73 -0.48 -2.63 4.66
CA GLN A 73 0.58 -3.53 5.10
C GLN A 73 1.09 -3.11 6.48
N PRO A 74 1.25 -4.03 7.44
CA PRO A 74 1.77 -3.70 8.75
C PRO A 74 3.26 -3.35 8.68
N LEU A 75 3.68 -2.39 9.49
CA LEU A 75 5.10 -2.15 9.76
C LEU A 75 5.62 -3.19 10.76
N THR A 76 6.92 -3.49 10.73
CA THR A 76 7.55 -4.34 11.76
C THR A 76 7.47 -3.70 13.15
N GLU A 77 7.57 -2.37 13.21
CA GLU A 77 7.57 -1.59 14.44
C GLU A 77 6.71 -0.33 14.30
N ALA A 78 5.87 -0.07 15.30
CA ALA A 78 5.11 1.17 15.40
C ALA A 78 6.00 2.34 15.83
N THR A 79 5.86 3.47 15.15
CA THR A 79 6.70 4.66 15.38
C THR A 79 5.85 5.91 15.54
N LEU A 80 6.22 6.78 16.48
CA LEU A 80 5.61 8.10 16.60
C LEU A 80 6.17 9.04 15.52
N LEU A 81 5.29 9.63 14.73
CA LEU A 81 5.60 10.74 13.84
C LEU A 81 5.08 12.04 14.46
N ASP A 82 6.01 12.93 14.80
CA ASP A 82 5.71 14.27 15.29
C ASP A 82 5.35 15.22 14.13
N GLY A 83 4.78 16.37 14.46
CA GLY A 83 4.45 17.42 13.48
C GLY A 83 3.15 17.22 12.72
N ILE A 84 2.34 16.23 13.10
CA ILE A 84 0.99 15.99 12.59
C ILE A 84 0.00 16.12 13.73
N GLY A 85 -0.81 17.17 13.71
CA GLY A 85 -1.68 17.52 14.84
C GLY A 85 -0.89 17.85 16.12
N GLU A 86 -1.59 17.98 17.24
CA GLU A 86 -0.97 18.38 18.52
C GLU A 86 -0.18 17.25 19.20
N SER A 87 -0.58 16.00 18.99
CA SER A 87 -0.01 14.83 19.69
C SER A 87 0.81 13.89 18.80
N GLY A 88 1.01 14.24 17.53
CA GLY A 88 1.61 13.34 16.55
C GLY A 88 0.70 12.16 16.17
N VAL A 89 1.25 11.26 15.35
CA VAL A 89 0.58 10.04 14.88
C VAL A 89 1.49 8.84 15.10
N VAL A 90 0.98 7.82 15.77
CA VAL A 90 1.70 6.54 15.88
C VAL A 90 1.39 5.71 14.64
N VAL A 91 2.33 5.64 13.70
CA VAL A 91 2.17 4.84 12.48
C VAL A 91 2.39 3.37 12.76
N PHE A 92 1.51 2.52 12.22
CA PHE A 92 1.57 1.07 12.36
C PHE A 92 1.54 0.33 11.02
N GLY A 93 1.28 1.03 9.92
CA GLY A 93 1.20 0.43 8.59
C GLY A 93 1.48 1.40 7.46
N SER A 94 1.68 0.86 6.27
CA SER A 94 1.58 1.57 4.99
C SER A 94 0.23 1.26 4.31
N SER A 95 -0.12 2.11 3.36
CA SER A 95 -1.25 1.94 2.44
C SER A 95 -0.80 2.46 1.06
N GLY A 96 -0.91 1.61 0.04
CA GLY A 96 -0.37 1.90 -1.29
C GLY A 96 1.13 2.28 -1.25
N LEU A 97 1.56 3.11 -2.21
CA LEU A 97 2.97 3.45 -2.39
C LEU A 97 3.49 4.53 -1.43
N PHE A 98 2.64 5.45 -1.00
CA PHE A 98 3.08 6.69 -0.33
C PHE A 98 2.38 6.97 1.00
N SER A 99 1.27 6.30 1.29
CA SER A 99 0.48 6.58 2.48
C SER A 99 0.95 5.76 3.68
N ARG A 100 0.69 6.30 4.88
CA ARG A 100 0.88 5.60 6.15
C ARG A 100 -0.42 5.55 6.92
N LEU A 101 -0.66 4.45 7.62
CA LEU A 101 -1.77 4.29 8.55
C LEU A 101 -1.26 4.36 9.98
N GLY A 102 -2.01 5.03 10.84
CA GLY A 102 -1.61 5.26 12.22
C GLY A 102 -2.77 5.57 13.14
N VAL A 103 -2.43 5.72 14.43
CA VAL A 103 -3.37 6.12 15.48
C VAL A 103 -3.06 7.53 15.93
N ALA A 104 -4.06 8.41 15.89
CA ALA A 104 -4.01 9.77 16.39
C ALA A 104 -5.21 10.01 17.32
N SER A 105 -4.96 10.37 18.57
CA SER A 105 -6.04 10.58 19.58
C SER A 105 -7.06 9.43 19.62
N ARG A 106 -6.57 8.18 19.60
CA ARG A 106 -7.35 6.92 19.57
C ARG A 106 -8.14 6.64 18.28
N ARG A 107 -8.10 7.52 17.28
CA ARG A 107 -8.69 7.29 15.96
C ARG A 107 -7.67 6.71 15.01
N VAL A 108 -8.12 5.88 14.07
CA VAL A 108 -7.27 5.44 12.96
C VAL A 108 -7.30 6.51 11.89
N VAL A 109 -6.12 6.88 11.41
CA VAL A 109 -5.92 7.92 10.42
C VAL A 109 -4.96 7.46 9.34
N GLN A 110 -5.07 8.09 8.17
CA GLN A 110 -4.17 7.93 7.04
C GLN A 110 -3.39 9.23 6.83
N ILE A 111 -2.08 9.11 6.70
CA ILE A 111 -1.20 10.19 6.25
C ILE A 111 -1.04 9.98 4.74
N PRO A 112 -1.58 10.84 3.88
CA PRO A 112 -1.74 10.55 2.44
C PRO A 112 -0.41 10.51 1.67
N LYS A 113 0.63 11.15 2.20
CA LYS A 113 1.98 11.11 1.63
C LYS A 113 3.04 11.37 2.69
N ILE A 114 4.24 10.86 2.44
CA ILE A 114 5.42 11.15 3.26
C ILE A 114 5.64 12.67 3.33
N GLY A 115 5.85 13.17 4.55
CA GLY A 115 6.03 14.60 4.82
C GLY A 115 4.74 15.43 4.87
N SER A 116 3.56 14.80 4.76
CA SER A 116 2.29 15.51 5.00
C SER A 116 2.18 15.95 6.46
N ALA A 117 1.76 17.20 6.67
CA ALA A 117 1.39 17.72 8.00
C ALA A 117 -0.08 17.42 8.37
N THR A 118 -0.83 16.83 7.43
CA THR A 118 -2.24 16.47 7.62
C THR A 118 -2.42 14.96 7.62
N ALA A 119 -3.44 14.51 8.36
CA ALA A 119 -3.93 13.15 8.33
C ALA A 119 -5.44 13.15 8.07
N TRP A 120 -5.90 12.16 7.33
CA TRP A 120 -7.30 11.93 7.01
C TRP A 120 -7.88 10.86 7.92
N HIS A 121 -9.14 11.02 8.29
CA HIS A 121 -9.83 10.06 9.14
C HIS A 121 -10.05 8.74 8.40
N VAL A 122 -9.85 7.61 9.09
CA VAL A 122 -10.08 6.27 8.52
C VAL A 122 -11.12 5.51 9.33
N ASN A 123 -10.94 5.42 10.64
CA ASN A 123 -11.92 4.81 11.53
C ASN A 123 -11.93 5.49 12.89
N ARG A 124 -13.06 5.40 13.58
CA ARG A 124 -13.21 5.98 14.93
C ARG A 124 -12.26 5.38 15.96
N ASP A 125 -11.85 4.12 15.78
CA ASP A 125 -10.91 3.40 16.64
C ASP A 125 -10.31 2.17 15.93
N LEU A 126 -9.31 1.57 16.55
CA LEU A 126 -8.60 0.40 16.00
C LEU A 126 -9.52 -0.82 15.84
N LYS A 127 -10.47 -1.06 16.75
CA LYS A 127 -11.40 -2.20 16.66
C LYS A 127 -12.38 -2.03 15.50
N ALA A 128 -12.79 -0.81 15.21
CA ALA A 128 -13.58 -0.47 14.03
C ALA A 128 -12.79 -0.74 12.74
N PHE A 129 -11.52 -0.34 12.68
CA PHE A 129 -10.64 -0.67 11.56
C PHE A 129 -10.52 -2.19 11.34
N HIS A 130 -10.34 -2.98 12.40
CA HIS A 130 -10.34 -4.45 12.31
C HIS A 130 -11.64 -5.02 11.72
N ARG A 131 -12.80 -4.53 12.18
CA ARG A 131 -14.11 -4.97 11.65
C ARG A 131 -14.26 -4.63 10.17
N CYS A 132 -13.92 -3.40 9.77
CA CYS A 132 -13.95 -2.99 8.37
C CYS A 132 -13.01 -3.84 7.52
N ALA A 133 -11.74 -4.03 7.95
CA ALA A 133 -10.79 -4.88 7.23
C ALA A 133 -11.29 -6.32 7.07
N ALA A 134 -11.80 -6.93 8.14
CA ALA A 134 -12.37 -8.28 8.09
C ALA A 134 -13.60 -8.36 7.17
N GLY A 135 -14.50 -7.38 7.23
CA GLY A 135 -15.69 -7.32 6.39
C GLY A 135 -15.36 -7.15 4.91
N THR A 136 -14.41 -6.26 4.59
CA THR A 136 -13.93 -6.04 3.23
C THR A 136 -13.27 -7.30 2.66
N ILE A 137 -12.38 -7.95 3.43
CA ILE A 137 -11.74 -9.20 3.00
C ILE A 137 -12.78 -10.31 2.80
N ALA A 138 -13.77 -10.43 3.68
CA ALA A 138 -14.82 -11.44 3.55
C ALA A 138 -15.73 -11.24 2.32
N ARG A 139 -15.79 -10.02 1.77
CA ARG A 139 -16.55 -9.71 0.56
C ARG A 139 -15.77 -9.99 -0.73
N PHE A 140 -14.46 -10.23 -0.63
CA PHE A 140 -13.61 -10.53 -1.77
C PHE A 140 -13.78 -11.99 -2.23
N PRO A 141 -13.76 -12.29 -3.54
CA PRO A 141 -13.58 -11.36 -4.66
C PRO A 141 -14.77 -10.43 -4.88
N PHE A 142 -14.50 -9.20 -5.32
CA PHE A 142 -15.54 -8.19 -5.53
C PHE A 142 -16.34 -8.44 -6.81
N HIS A 143 -15.69 -8.96 -7.85
CA HIS A 143 -16.27 -9.14 -9.17
C HIS A 143 -16.11 -10.60 -9.61
N GLU A 144 -17.17 -11.17 -10.19
CA GLU A 144 -17.08 -12.43 -10.93
C GLU A 144 -16.63 -12.15 -12.38
N GLU A 145 -16.04 -13.16 -13.04
CA GLU A 145 -15.74 -13.08 -14.47
C GLU A 145 -17.05 -12.74 -15.24
N ASP A 146 -16.97 -11.76 -16.14
CA ASP A 146 -18.07 -11.22 -16.95
C ASP A 146 -19.06 -10.21 -16.30
N GLU A 147 -18.85 -9.76 -15.05
CA GLU A 147 -19.76 -8.80 -14.39
C GLU A 147 -19.36 -7.31 -14.52
N LYS A 148 -18.88 -6.88 -15.68
CA LYS A 148 -18.41 -5.48 -15.89
C LYS A 148 -19.47 -4.42 -15.65
N ASP A 149 -20.75 -4.76 -15.85
CA ASP A 149 -21.87 -3.83 -15.69
C ASP A 149 -22.28 -3.64 -14.21
N ARG A 150 -21.71 -4.42 -13.26
CA ARG A 150 -22.12 -4.44 -11.85
C ARG A 150 -21.12 -3.82 -10.88
N PHE A 151 -20.01 -3.28 -11.36
CA PHE A 151 -18.94 -2.75 -10.49
C PHE A 151 -19.44 -1.68 -9.51
N GLN A 152 -20.28 -0.76 -9.97
CA GLN A 152 -20.89 0.25 -9.11
C GLN A 152 -21.80 -0.36 -8.03
N GLU A 153 -22.61 -1.37 -8.38
CA GLU A 153 -23.51 -2.04 -7.43
C GLU A 153 -22.71 -2.71 -6.30
N VAL A 154 -21.62 -3.39 -6.66
CA VAL A 154 -20.71 -4.01 -5.70
C VAL A 154 -20.04 -2.97 -4.79
N ALA A 155 -19.58 -1.86 -5.36
CA ALA A 155 -19.01 -0.77 -4.56
C ALA A 155 -20.04 -0.18 -3.57
N ASP A 156 -21.29 -0.02 -3.99
CA ASP A 156 -22.36 0.50 -3.14
C ASP A 156 -22.78 -0.48 -2.03
N GLU A 157 -22.71 -1.80 -2.29
CA GLU A 157 -22.82 -2.82 -1.24
C GLU A 157 -21.68 -2.70 -0.22
N LEU A 158 -20.45 -2.54 -0.69
CA LEU A 158 -19.28 -2.42 0.17
C LEU A 158 -19.34 -1.14 1.02
N ARG A 159 -19.75 0.00 0.45
CA ARG A 159 -20.01 1.25 1.19
C ARG A 159 -21.04 1.03 2.31
N ARG A 160 -22.17 0.38 2.00
CA ARG A 160 -23.21 0.07 3.00
C ARG A 160 -22.69 -0.81 4.12
N LEU A 161 -21.89 -1.83 3.80
CA LEU A 161 -21.24 -2.69 4.78
C LEU A 161 -20.30 -1.90 5.68
N LEU A 162 -19.41 -1.10 5.11
CA LEU A 162 -18.43 -0.30 5.85
C LEU A 162 -19.10 0.72 6.77
N ALA A 163 -20.12 1.43 6.27
CA ALA A 163 -20.90 2.37 7.08
C ALA A 163 -21.63 1.69 8.24
N ALA A 164 -22.10 0.44 8.08
CA ALA A 164 -22.72 -0.32 9.15
C ALA A 164 -21.71 -0.76 10.23
N LEU A 165 -20.46 -1.06 9.85
CA LEU A 165 -19.40 -1.47 10.76
C LEU A 165 -18.79 -0.27 11.51
N ASP A 166 -18.66 0.85 10.82
CA ASP A 166 -18.26 2.15 11.36
C ASP A 166 -18.84 3.29 10.53
N ALA A 167 -19.80 4.00 11.11
CA ALA A 167 -20.48 5.13 10.46
C ALA A 167 -19.53 6.29 10.07
N THR A 168 -18.28 6.28 10.55
CA THR A 168 -17.26 7.28 10.20
C THR A 168 -16.27 6.80 9.14
N ALA A 169 -16.40 5.56 8.65
CA ALA A 169 -15.42 4.95 7.75
C ALA A 169 -15.33 5.64 6.38
N LEU A 170 -16.46 6.12 5.85
CA LEU A 170 -16.57 6.75 4.53
C LEU A 170 -16.34 8.27 4.61
N ALA A 171 -15.29 8.68 5.32
CA ALA A 171 -14.88 10.08 5.32
C ALA A 171 -14.31 10.44 3.94
N ASP A 172 -14.58 11.66 3.46
CA ASP A 172 -14.10 12.13 2.15
C ASP A 172 -12.59 11.97 2.01
N ASN A 173 -12.15 11.36 0.90
CA ASN A 173 -10.76 11.00 0.60
C ASN A 173 -10.11 10.03 1.61
N GLY A 174 -10.89 9.37 2.46
CA GLY A 174 -10.39 8.35 3.37
C GLY A 174 -10.14 7.02 2.65
N LEU A 175 -9.26 6.20 3.23
CA LEU A 175 -8.90 4.85 2.76
C LEU A 175 -10.08 4.06 2.18
N TRP A 176 -11.19 4.00 2.92
CA TRP A 176 -12.34 3.17 2.58
C TRP A 176 -13.14 3.69 1.40
N GLU A 177 -13.26 5.02 1.27
CA GLU A 177 -13.97 5.61 0.14
C GLU A 177 -13.17 5.40 -1.15
N THR A 178 -11.85 5.64 -1.10
CA THR A 178 -10.96 5.36 -2.24
C THR A 178 -10.99 3.90 -2.65
N LEU A 179 -10.96 2.96 -1.69
CA LEU A 179 -11.09 1.54 -2.00
C LEU A 179 -12.42 1.22 -2.70
N CYS A 180 -13.53 1.84 -2.27
CA CYS A 180 -14.82 1.65 -2.93
C CYS A 180 -14.84 2.25 -4.35
N ASP A 181 -14.16 3.37 -4.58
CA ASP A 181 -13.98 3.94 -5.91
C ASP A 181 -13.19 3.00 -6.82
N ASP A 182 -12.09 2.41 -6.32
CA ASP A 182 -11.28 1.45 -7.07
C ASP A 182 -12.08 0.16 -7.41
N VAL A 183 -12.95 -0.28 -6.50
CA VAL A 183 -13.93 -1.36 -6.77
C VAL A 183 -14.94 -0.94 -7.84
N ALA A 184 -15.45 0.30 -7.80
CA ALA A 184 -16.37 0.80 -8.82
C ALA A 184 -15.71 0.94 -10.21
N MET A 185 -14.41 1.22 -10.25
CA MET A 185 -13.60 1.29 -11.47
C MET A 185 -13.18 -0.09 -11.99
N GLY A 186 -13.33 -1.15 -11.19
CA GLY A 186 -12.98 -2.52 -11.56
C GLY A 186 -11.50 -2.86 -11.40
N ASP A 187 -10.75 -2.12 -10.58
CA ASP A 187 -9.30 -2.33 -10.40
C ASP A 187 -8.96 -3.71 -9.80
N TYR A 188 -9.94 -4.29 -9.10
CA TYR A 188 -9.89 -5.62 -8.50
C TYR A 188 -10.52 -6.73 -9.37
N ALA A 189 -10.92 -6.42 -10.61
CA ALA A 189 -11.35 -7.45 -11.56
C ALA A 189 -10.15 -8.28 -12.03
N ASN A 190 -10.38 -9.55 -12.38
CA ASN A 190 -9.37 -10.49 -12.87
C ASN A 190 -8.16 -10.65 -11.92
N TRP A 191 -8.41 -10.65 -10.61
CA TRP A 191 -7.37 -10.76 -9.58
C TRP A 191 -6.58 -12.08 -9.61
N GLU A 192 -7.09 -13.12 -10.29
CA GLU A 192 -6.38 -14.40 -10.50
C GLU A 192 -5.36 -14.34 -11.65
N GLU A 193 -5.44 -13.33 -12.54
CA GLU A 193 -4.57 -13.18 -13.72
C GLU A 193 -3.42 -12.18 -13.51
N LYS A 194 -3.30 -11.55 -12.32
CA LYS A 194 -2.24 -10.60 -11.96
C LYS A 194 -1.19 -11.23 -11.05
#